data_AF-A0A218Y208-F1
#
_entry.id   AF-A0A218Y208-F1
#
_cell.length_a   1.000
_cell.length_b   1.000
_cell.length_c   1.000
_cell.angle_alpha   90.00
_cell.angle_beta   90.00
_cell.angle_gamma   90.00
#
_symmetry.space_group_name_H-M   'P 1'
#
loop_
_entity.id
_entity.type
_entity.pdbx_description
1 polymer ?
#
loop_
_entity_poly.entity_id
_entity_poly.type
_entity_poly.pdbx_seq_one_letter_code
_entity_poly.pdbx_strand_id
1 'polypeptide(L)'
;MAANEGVMSDWLSSLPDEVLHRILSMLPLKDAVRTSVLSKRWERLWESVTTMSVNETRFSHRLQFMDFVDRALLLRDSSPLEKFSMLCSVGHDVARINQWIDLVADCGVQELSLLFTKVQRQHVLPRGLFESEKLVKLLLQTKCILRAPPSVNLPCLKDMTLSFLIFEDEESTRKLFSLPTLEKLCLYRCNWTHLQAVSISAPKLQKLSIHEGEYHERYDRRGRVVIDAPCLKSFSYRGKFIDKYVMSDSPGLVEADVRFLDFWPDERNGNMCLLFRGLRAVKSLTLDAPFLSDPAHEDYFHRTFPVLGNATALNLGDKIDIKLLPVLLSKFPHLQIFDIAAELNVLEDREVSRVVNRMRSYQMPHLKKIFVRHFKPTKSDLRIAILLLGVSDVLEEIVLHYAEPHRNELSVRANDLLLHLMELPRDPKHCKVHLIL
;
A
#
# COMPACT_ATOMS: atom_id res chain seq x y z
N MET A 1 60.99 38.86 -2.50
CA MET A 1 59.73 38.63 -3.23
C MET A 1 59.04 37.45 -2.58
N ALA A 2 58.06 37.71 -1.72
CA ALA A 2 57.22 36.67 -1.14
C ALA A 2 56.23 36.20 -2.21
N ALA A 3 56.24 34.90 -2.50
CA ALA A 3 55.23 34.27 -3.34
C ALA A 3 53.94 34.16 -2.53
N ASN A 4 52.90 34.80 -3.05
CA ASN A 4 51.54 34.75 -2.53
C ASN A 4 50.96 33.38 -2.89
N GLU A 5 51.10 32.38 -2.01
CA GLU A 5 50.37 31.12 -2.12
C GLU A 5 48.89 31.41 -1.88
N GLY A 6 48.16 31.59 -2.98
CA GLY A 6 46.71 31.71 -2.96
C GLY A 6 46.11 30.47 -2.33
N VAL A 7 45.55 30.63 -1.12
CA VAL A 7 44.74 29.62 -0.44
C VAL A 7 43.68 29.15 -1.44
N MET A 8 43.79 27.90 -1.88
CA MET A 8 42.77 27.25 -2.70
C MET A 8 41.48 27.25 -1.87
N SER A 9 40.57 28.17 -2.20
CA SER A 9 39.29 28.31 -1.50
C SER A 9 38.60 26.95 -1.53
N ASP A 10 38.34 26.38 -0.35
CA ASP A 10 37.57 25.15 -0.21
C ASP A 10 36.23 25.32 -0.96
N TRP A 11 36.05 24.50 -2.00
CA TRP A 11 34.89 24.55 -2.89
C TRP A 11 33.58 24.42 -2.09
N LEU A 12 33.59 23.63 -1.01
CA LEU A 12 32.42 23.43 -0.17
C LEU A 12 32.10 24.69 0.66
N SER A 13 33.15 25.36 1.16
CA SER A 13 33.03 26.66 1.83
C SER A 13 32.71 27.83 0.88
N SER A 14 32.73 27.63 -0.44
CA SER A 14 32.34 28.64 -1.44
C SER A 14 30.85 28.61 -1.82
N LEU A 15 30.13 27.54 -1.45
CA LEU A 15 28.71 27.40 -1.77
C LEU A 15 27.86 28.42 -1.00
N PRO A 16 26.71 28.89 -1.54
CA PRO A 16 25.73 29.69 -0.80
C PRO A 16 25.10 28.93 0.36
N ASP A 17 24.68 29.63 1.42
CA ASP A 17 24.10 29.00 2.63
C ASP A 17 22.83 28.21 2.30
N GLU A 18 22.03 28.65 1.31
CA GLU A 18 20.83 27.94 0.86
C GLU A 18 21.17 26.54 0.31
N VAL A 19 22.30 26.41 -0.39
CA VAL A 19 22.78 25.12 -0.90
C VAL A 19 23.27 24.26 0.25
N LEU A 20 23.99 24.84 1.20
CA LEU A 20 24.47 24.12 2.39
C LEU A 20 23.30 23.60 3.24
N HIS A 21 22.27 24.42 3.47
CA HIS A 21 21.05 23.99 4.16
C HIS A 21 20.34 22.87 3.43
N ARG A 22 20.27 22.93 2.10
CA ARG A 22 19.67 21.85 1.31
C ARG A 22 20.47 20.56 1.43
N ILE A 23 21.80 20.61 1.38
CA ILE A 23 22.66 19.44 1.62
C ILE A 23 22.40 18.87 3.02
N LEU A 24 22.42 19.72 4.06
CA LEU A 24 22.20 19.28 5.44
C LEU A 24 20.81 18.71 5.67
N SER A 25 19.77 19.23 5.00
CA SER A 25 18.39 18.75 5.09
C SER A 25 18.20 17.31 4.58
N MET A 26 19.14 16.81 3.77
CA MET A 26 19.15 15.45 3.26
C MET A 26 19.88 14.47 4.20
N LEU A 27 20.56 14.99 5.23
CA LEU A 27 21.32 14.17 6.17
C LEU A 27 20.49 13.87 7.45
N PRO A 28 20.67 12.69 8.05
CA PRO A 28 20.24 12.45 9.42
C PRO A 28 20.86 13.49 10.35
N LEU A 29 20.12 13.93 11.38
CA LEU A 29 20.53 15.05 12.22
C LEU A 29 21.91 14.84 12.85
N LYS A 30 22.22 13.60 13.27
CA LYS A 30 23.54 13.25 13.81
C LYS A 30 24.68 13.56 12.83
N ASP A 31 24.49 13.31 11.53
CA ASP A 31 25.49 13.57 10.52
C ASP A 31 25.54 15.06 10.15
N ALA A 32 24.39 15.74 10.11
CA ALA A 32 24.33 17.19 9.92
C ALA A 32 25.09 17.93 11.05
N VAL A 33 24.87 17.56 12.31
CA VAL A 33 25.61 18.13 13.46
C VAL A 33 27.10 17.81 13.38
N ARG A 34 27.50 16.64 12.86
CA ARG A 34 28.93 16.29 12.69
C ARG A 34 29.64 17.20 11.69
N THR A 35 28.93 17.85 10.76
CA THR A 35 29.56 18.82 9.85
C THR A 35 30.02 20.09 10.56
N SER A 36 29.58 20.34 11.80
CA SER A 36 29.96 21.52 12.59
C SER A 36 31.47 21.66 12.81
N VAL A 37 32.23 20.55 12.72
CA VAL A 37 33.69 20.56 12.89
C VAL A 37 34.47 20.91 11.61
N LEU A 38 33.80 21.04 10.46
CA LEU A 38 34.45 21.31 9.18
C LEU A 38 35.06 22.72 9.12
N SER A 39 34.31 23.72 9.56
CA SER A 39 34.79 25.09 9.73
C SER A 39 33.83 25.92 10.58
N LYS A 40 34.25 27.14 10.98
CA LYS A 40 33.39 28.08 11.71
C LYS A 40 32.07 28.37 11.00
N ARG A 41 32.06 28.33 9.66
CA ARG A 41 30.84 28.55 8.88
C ARG A 41 29.83 27.42 9.12
N TRP A 42 30.28 26.18 9.27
CA TRP A 42 29.42 25.00 9.44
C TRP A 42 28.95 24.77 10.88
N GLU A 43 29.61 25.42 11.85
CA GLU A 43 29.42 25.20 13.29
C GLU A 43 27.93 25.17 13.70
N ARG A 44 27.14 26.10 13.17
CA ARG A 44 25.73 26.31 13.55
C ARG A 44 24.74 26.19 12.39
N LEU A 45 25.19 25.84 11.17
CA LEU A 45 24.31 25.74 9.99
C LEU A 45 23.19 24.73 10.16
N TRP A 46 23.43 23.66 10.93
CA TRP A 46 22.42 22.64 11.17
C TRP A 46 21.26 23.14 12.06
N GLU A 47 21.47 24.20 12.86
CA GLU A 47 20.47 24.74 13.79
C GLU A 47 19.25 25.31 13.03
N SER A 48 19.42 25.85 11.81
CA SER A 48 18.33 26.44 11.01
C SER A 48 17.75 25.52 9.92
N VAL A 49 18.19 24.25 9.83
CA VAL A 49 17.69 23.31 8.82
C VAL A 49 16.22 22.97 9.07
N THR A 50 15.35 23.01 8.05
CA THR A 50 13.90 22.79 8.25
C THR A 50 13.48 21.31 8.29
N THR A 51 14.39 20.39 7.99
CA THR A 51 14.16 18.94 8.01
C THR A 51 15.07 18.25 9.01
N MET A 52 14.49 17.49 9.94
CA MET A 52 15.21 16.78 10.98
C MET A 52 14.82 15.30 11.02
N SER A 53 15.81 14.41 11.01
CA SER A 53 15.60 12.98 11.20
C SER A 53 16.51 12.44 12.29
N VAL A 54 15.92 11.88 13.34
CA VAL A 54 16.62 11.26 14.47
C VAL A 54 16.29 9.77 14.55
N ASN A 55 17.31 8.94 14.76
CA ASN A 55 17.16 7.49 14.79
C ASN A 55 18.05 6.90 15.90
N GLU A 56 17.41 6.31 16.92
CA GLU A 56 18.09 5.71 18.08
C GLU A 56 19.05 4.59 17.67
N THR A 57 18.78 3.84 16.59
CA THR A 57 19.67 2.73 16.14
C THR A 57 21.03 3.22 15.65
N ARG A 58 21.21 4.54 15.47
CA ARG A 58 22.50 5.17 15.11
C ARG A 58 23.34 5.56 16.33
N PHE A 59 22.91 5.22 17.55
CA PHE A 59 23.60 5.53 18.79
C PHE A 59 23.95 4.24 19.52
N SER A 60 25.14 4.19 20.11
CA SER A 60 25.62 3.03 20.86
C SER A 60 24.86 2.85 22.17
N HIS A 61 24.43 3.96 22.78
CA HIS A 61 23.70 3.97 24.03
C HIS A 61 22.47 4.88 23.94
N ARG A 62 21.36 4.42 24.51
CA ARG A 62 20.09 5.17 24.57
C ARG A 62 20.25 6.56 25.18
N LEU A 63 20.94 6.68 26.32
CA LEU A 63 21.14 7.98 26.97
C LEU A 63 21.85 8.98 26.04
N GLN A 64 22.82 8.54 25.23
CA GLN A 64 23.47 9.40 24.25
C GLN A 64 22.50 9.90 23.17
N PHE A 65 21.57 9.06 22.73
CA PHE A 65 20.51 9.47 21.82
C PHE A 65 19.60 10.50 22.48
N MET A 66 19.13 10.23 23.70
CA MET A 66 18.21 11.12 24.40
C MET A 66 18.84 12.50 24.64
N ASP A 67 20.07 12.53 25.18
CA ASP A 67 20.80 13.78 25.46
C ASP A 67 21.18 14.53 24.17
N PHE A 68 21.34 13.81 23.06
CA PHE A 68 21.57 14.42 21.76
C PHE A 68 20.30 15.13 21.25
N VAL A 69 19.14 14.48 21.33
CA VAL A 69 17.87 15.06 20.89
C VAL A 69 17.49 16.27 21.75
N ASP A 70 17.60 16.17 23.08
CA ASP A 70 17.36 17.30 24.00
C ASP A 70 18.20 18.53 23.60
N ARG A 71 19.52 18.33 23.46
CA ARG A 71 20.43 19.43 23.11
C ARG A 71 20.14 19.98 21.73
N ALA A 72 19.84 19.12 20.77
CA ALA A 72 19.54 19.56 19.42
C ALA A 72 18.25 20.40 19.37
N LEU A 73 17.19 19.99 20.06
CA LEU A 73 15.95 20.77 20.13
C LEU A 73 16.13 22.07 20.90
N LEU A 74 16.92 22.06 21.99
CA LEU A 74 17.24 23.26 22.77
C LEU A 74 18.02 24.30 21.94
N LEU A 75 19.05 23.87 21.20
CA LEU A 75 19.91 24.78 20.42
C LEU A 75 19.20 25.42 19.23
N ARG A 76 18.11 24.82 18.75
CA ARG A 76 17.31 25.38 17.64
C ARG A 76 16.41 26.52 18.05
N ASP A 77 16.15 26.69 19.34
CA ASP A 77 15.41 27.83 19.90
C ASP A 77 14.09 28.14 19.14
N SER A 78 13.23 27.13 18.98
CA SER A 78 11.93 27.25 18.29
C SER A 78 12.00 27.64 16.80
N SER A 79 13.15 27.47 16.15
CA SER A 79 13.30 27.69 14.71
C SER A 79 12.30 26.84 13.90
N PRO A 80 11.70 27.40 12.82
CA PRO A 80 10.71 26.69 12.02
C PRO A 80 11.20 25.31 11.58
N LEU A 81 10.33 24.33 11.73
CA LEU A 81 10.58 22.96 11.30
C LEU A 81 9.47 22.57 10.33
N GLU A 82 9.84 22.12 9.15
CA GLU A 82 8.88 21.66 8.13
C GLU A 82 8.66 20.16 8.25
N LYS A 83 9.75 19.40 8.46
CA LYS A 83 9.71 17.93 8.50
C LYS A 83 10.46 17.40 9.71
N PHE A 84 9.83 16.49 10.45
CA PHE A 84 10.46 15.78 11.56
C PHE A 84 10.18 14.28 11.46
N SER A 85 11.23 13.48 11.57
CA SER A 85 11.13 12.02 11.65
C SER A 85 11.91 11.49 12.85
N MET A 86 11.28 10.62 13.63
CA MET A 86 11.88 9.99 14.78
C MET A 86 11.62 8.48 14.78
N LEU A 87 12.70 7.71 14.88
CA LEU A 87 12.66 6.29 15.20
C LEU A 87 13.32 6.07 16.56
N CYS A 88 12.54 5.68 17.56
CA CYS A 88 13.05 5.38 18.89
C CYS A 88 12.21 4.35 19.62
N SER A 89 12.78 3.77 20.66
CA SER A 89 12.09 2.98 21.65
C SER A 89 11.49 3.91 22.70
N VAL A 90 10.22 3.71 23.06
CA VAL A 90 9.55 4.54 24.07
C VAL A 90 9.97 4.14 25.48
N GLY A 91 9.95 2.84 25.81
CA GLY A 91 10.41 2.34 27.10
C GLY A 91 9.73 3.03 28.28
N HIS A 92 10.51 3.58 29.20
CA HIS A 92 10.03 4.34 30.36
C HIS A 92 10.12 5.86 30.16
N ASP A 93 10.59 6.34 29.01
CA ASP A 93 10.89 7.75 28.76
C ASP A 93 9.73 8.51 28.10
N VAL A 94 8.48 8.07 28.36
CA VAL A 94 7.26 8.62 27.73
C VAL A 94 7.18 10.14 27.87
N ALA A 95 7.44 10.67 29.06
CA ALA A 95 7.34 12.11 29.32
C ALA A 95 8.34 12.91 28.48
N ARG A 96 9.60 12.44 28.41
CA ARG A 96 10.67 13.11 27.64
C ARG A 96 10.39 13.07 26.14
N ILE A 97 9.91 11.93 25.63
CA ILE A 97 9.54 11.79 24.22
C ILE A 97 8.33 12.67 23.87
N ASN A 98 7.31 12.70 24.73
CA ASN A 98 6.15 13.57 24.53
C ASN A 98 6.54 15.05 24.51
N GLN A 99 7.45 15.46 25.41
CA GLN A 99 7.99 16.82 25.41
C GLN A 99 8.66 17.18 24.07
N TRP A 100 9.41 16.26 23.47
CA TRP A 100 9.99 16.49 22.13
C TRP A 100 8.93 16.67 21.06
N ILE A 101 7.86 15.87 21.10
CA ILE A 101 6.76 15.97 20.14
C ILE A 101 6.05 17.32 20.29
N ASP A 102 5.80 17.78 21.51
CA ASP A 102 5.20 19.10 21.78
C ASP A 102 6.10 20.23 21.24
N LEU A 103 7.40 20.22 21.54
CA LEU A 103 8.36 21.21 21.01
C LEU A 103 8.39 21.23 19.48
N VAL A 104 8.35 20.05 18.85
CA VAL A 104 8.31 19.91 17.39
C VAL A 104 6.98 20.42 16.81
N ALA A 105 5.86 20.20 17.51
CA ALA A 105 4.57 20.73 17.12
C ALA A 105 4.55 22.27 17.20
N ASP A 106 5.11 22.84 18.27
CA ASP A 106 5.23 24.29 18.48
C ASP A 106 6.11 24.97 17.41
N CYS A 107 7.12 24.25 16.89
CA CYS A 107 7.93 24.70 15.74
C CYS A 107 7.16 24.74 14.40
N GLY A 108 5.89 24.33 14.39
CA GLY A 108 5.01 24.42 13.23
C GLY A 108 5.23 23.34 12.17
N VAL A 109 5.58 22.12 12.60
CA VAL A 109 5.84 20.97 11.72
C VAL A 109 4.70 20.69 10.75
N GLN A 110 5.05 20.45 9.49
CA GLN A 110 4.09 20.13 8.42
C GLN A 110 4.06 18.63 8.12
N GLU A 111 5.21 17.95 8.16
CA GLU A 111 5.31 16.50 7.98
C GLU A 111 5.94 15.85 9.22
N LEU A 112 5.15 15.04 9.92
CA LEU A 112 5.58 14.36 11.13
C LEU A 112 5.56 12.84 10.95
N SER A 113 6.69 12.19 11.23
CA SER A 113 6.85 10.73 11.16
C SER A 113 7.38 10.16 12.47
N LEU A 114 6.55 9.44 13.20
CA LEU A 114 6.86 8.85 14.49
C LEU A 114 6.83 7.32 14.41
N LEU A 115 7.98 6.68 14.61
CA LEU A 115 8.14 5.23 14.59
C LEU A 115 8.62 4.76 15.96
N PHE A 116 7.69 4.23 16.75
CA PHE A 116 7.95 3.82 18.12
C PHE A 116 8.05 2.30 18.29
N THR A 117 9.03 1.87 19.07
CA THR A 117 9.25 0.47 19.46
C THR A 117 9.26 0.31 20.98
N LYS A 118 9.10 -0.93 21.48
CA LYS A 118 9.00 -1.25 22.93
C LYS A 118 8.09 -0.28 23.70
N VAL A 119 6.89 -0.07 23.16
CA VAL A 119 5.92 0.87 23.70
C VAL A 119 5.07 0.16 24.74
N GLN A 120 4.85 0.80 25.89
CA GLN A 120 3.87 0.31 26.85
C GLN A 120 2.46 0.48 26.27
N ARG A 121 1.55 -0.46 26.53
CA ARG A 121 0.19 -0.43 25.93
C ARG A 121 -0.54 0.89 26.14
N GLN A 122 -0.33 1.56 27.28
CA GLN A 122 -1.00 2.79 27.69
C GLN A 122 -0.26 4.09 27.29
N HIS A 123 0.62 4.06 26.29
CA HIS A 123 1.29 5.27 25.82
C HIS A 123 0.28 6.27 25.25
N VAL A 124 0.19 7.44 25.89
CA VAL A 124 -0.66 8.55 25.46
C VAL A 124 0.20 9.53 24.67
N LEU A 125 -0.18 9.76 23.41
CA LEU A 125 0.43 10.80 22.59
C LEU A 125 -0.02 12.18 23.06
N PRO A 126 0.85 13.20 22.97
CA PRO A 126 0.52 14.52 23.48
C PRO A 126 -0.60 15.17 22.67
N ARG A 127 -1.35 16.08 23.31
CA ARG A 127 -2.50 16.76 22.69
C ARG A 127 -2.10 17.71 21.56
N GLY A 128 -0.96 18.39 21.69
CA GLY A 128 -0.46 19.33 20.68
C GLY A 128 -0.32 18.70 19.30
N LEU A 129 -0.06 17.39 19.24
CA LEU A 129 -0.05 16.63 18.00
C LEU A 129 -1.39 16.66 17.25
N PHE A 130 -2.52 16.63 17.96
CA PHE A 130 -3.87 16.55 17.40
C PHE A 130 -4.55 17.92 17.25
N GLU A 131 -3.86 18.98 17.64
CA GLU A 131 -4.35 20.38 17.59
C GLU A 131 -3.46 21.26 16.68
N SER A 132 -2.52 20.65 15.95
CA SER A 132 -1.61 21.37 15.06
C SER A 132 -2.33 21.98 13.86
N GLU A 133 -2.22 23.30 13.72
CA GLU A 133 -2.79 24.04 12.59
C GLU A 133 -2.00 23.90 11.28
N LYS A 134 -0.73 23.45 11.36
CA LYS A 134 0.19 23.37 10.22
C LYS A 134 0.44 21.95 9.71
N LEU A 135 0.07 20.93 10.47
CA LEU A 135 0.34 19.54 10.13
C LEU A 135 -0.42 19.13 8.85
N VAL A 136 0.33 18.79 7.80
CA VAL A 136 -0.18 18.34 6.50
C VAL A 136 -0.11 16.82 6.35
N LYS A 137 0.93 16.20 6.91
CA LYS A 137 1.17 14.76 6.82
C LYS A 137 1.56 14.17 8.17
N LEU A 138 0.88 13.10 8.55
CA LEU A 138 1.15 12.34 9.77
C LEU A 138 1.41 10.88 9.43
N LEU A 139 2.58 10.36 9.80
CA LEU A 139 2.88 8.95 9.84
C LEU A 139 3.11 8.55 11.30
N LEU A 140 2.26 7.67 11.81
CA LEU A 140 2.36 7.16 13.18
C LEU A 140 2.41 5.63 13.15
N GLN A 141 3.55 5.07 13.55
CA GLN A 141 3.76 3.64 13.68
C GLN A 141 4.09 3.30 15.12
N THR A 142 3.17 2.65 15.83
CA THR A 142 3.37 2.25 17.23
C THR A 142 2.42 1.12 17.62
N LYS A 143 2.86 0.26 18.53
CA LYS A 143 2.03 -0.82 19.12
C LYS A 143 1.43 -0.38 20.45
N CYS A 144 0.54 0.61 20.43
CA CYS A 144 -0.17 1.07 21.62
C CYS A 144 -1.64 1.36 21.34
N ILE A 145 -2.39 1.58 22.42
CA ILE A 145 -3.77 2.03 22.35
C ILE A 145 -3.76 3.51 21.95
N LEU A 146 -4.46 3.87 20.87
CA LEU A 146 -4.65 5.26 20.48
C LEU A 146 -6.03 5.73 20.93
N ARG A 147 -6.03 6.64 21.92
CA ARG A 147 -7.22 7.38 22.32
C ARG A 147 -7.11 8.79 21.80
N ALA A 148 -8.04 9.18 20.93
CA ALA A 148 -8.08 10.55 20.44
C ALA A 148 -8.46 11.50 21.60
N PRO A 149 -7.85 12.69 21.67
CA PRO A 149 -8.27 13.69 22.65
C PRO A 149 -9.73 14.12 22.44
N PRO A 150 -10.35 14.80 23.44
CA PRO A 150 -11.71 15.30 23.34
C PRO A 150 -11.94 16.16 22.09
N SER A 151 -10.99 17.04 21.77
CA SER A 151 -10.89 17.83 20.55
C SER A 151 -9.80 17.27 19.63
N VAL A 152 -10.11 17.08 18.34
CA VAL A 152 -9.10 16.86 17.29
C VAL A 152 -9.32 17.95 16.25
N ASN A 153 -8.33 18.82 16.07
CA ASN A 153 -8.37 19.93 15.14
C ASN A 153 -7.10 19.93 14.29
N LEU A 154 -7.20 19.35 13.10
CA LEU A 154 -6.10 19.22 12.15
C LEU A 154 -6.51 19.81 10.80
N PRO A 155 -6.65 21.15 10.69
CA PRO A 155 -7.30 21.81 9.55
C PRO A 155 -6.51 21.71 8.24
N CYS A 156 -5.22 21.38 8.30
CA CYS A 156 -4.35 21.26 7.13
C CYS A 156 -4.02 19.80 6.77
N LEU A 157 -4.48 18.82 7.55
CA LEU A 157 -4.03 17.43 7.39
C LEU A 157 -4.66 16.79 6.15
N LYS A 158 -3.79 16.29 5.27
CA LYS A 158 -4.16 15.69 3.98
C LYS A 158 -3.75 14.23 3.87
N ASP A 159 -2.63 13.81 4.46
CA ASP A 159 -2.11 12.44 4.39
C ASP A 159 -1.92 11.88 5.80
N MET A 160 -2.70 10.87 6.17
CA MET A 160 -2.60 10.18 7.45
C MET A 160 -2.26 8.70 7.21
N THR A 161 -1.16 8.25 7.80
CA THR A 161 -0.76 6.84 7.82
C THR A 161 -0.64 6.37 9.25
N LEU A 162 -1.46 5.39 9.63
CA LEU A 162 -1.49 4.79 10.95
C LEU A 162 -1.11 3.31 10.86
N SER A 163 -0.14 2.89 11.67
CA SER A 163 0.41 1.54 11.62
C SER A 163 0.49 0.90 13.01
N PHE A 164 -0.02 -0.33 13.15
CA PHE A 164 0.02 -1.17 14.35
C PHE A 164 -0.76 -0.65 15.58
N LEU A 165 -1.64 0.34 15.38
CA LEU A 165 -2.43 0.95 16.45
C LEU A 165 -3.61 0.08 16.90
N ILE A 166 -3.96 0.19 18.19
CA ILE A 166 -5.15 -0.45 18.78
C ILE A 166 -6.18 0.64 19.09
N PHE A 167 -7.41 0.48 18.62
CA PHE A 167 -8.55 1.35 18.93
C PHE A 167 -9.50 0.61 19.88
N GLU A 168 -9.73 1.18 21.06
CA GLU A 168 -10.63 0.62 22.08
C GLU A 168 -12.00 1.30 22.11
N ASP A 169 -12.14 2.44 21.43
CA ASP A 169 -13.38 3.20 21.35
C ASP A 169 -13.69 3.69 19.93
N GLU A 170 -14.98 3.73 19.60
CA GLU A 170 -15.47 4.18 18.28
C GLU A 170 -15.26 5.68 18.08
N GLU A 171 -15.25 6.45 19.17
CA GLU A 171 -15.08 7.91 19.13
C GLU A 171 -13.73 8.32 18.54
N SER A 172 -12.66 7.62 18.91
CA SER A 172 -11.31 7.83 18.38
C SER A 172 -11.24 7.59 16.89
N THR A 173 -11.83 6.49 16.41
CA THR A 173 -11.89 6.20 14.97
C THR A 173 -12.70 7.26 14.23
N ARG A 174 -13.86 7.65 14.79
CA ARG A 174 -14.72 8.67 14.20
C ARG A 174 -13.98 9.99 14.09
N LYS A 175 -13.32 10.48 15.13
CA LYS A 175 -12.59 11.76 15.11
C LYS A 175 -11.44 11.77 14.12
N LEU A 176 -10.66 10.70 14.03
CA LEU A 176 -9.47 10.64 13.19
C LEU A 176 -9.80 10.36 11.72
N PHE A 177 -10.83 9.55 11.45
CA PHE A 177 -11.18 9.11 10.08
C PHE A 177 -12.27 9.96 9.41
N SER A 178 -12.76 11.01 10.09
CA SER A 178 -13.73 11.97 9.53
C SER A 178 -13.19 13.38 9.33
N LEU A 179 -11.86 13.53 9.29
CA LEU A 179 -11.23 14.83 9.08
C LEU A 179 -11.59 15.41 7.70
N PRO A 180 -12.06 16.67 7.62
CA PRO A 180 -12.66 17.24 6.41
C PRO A 180 -11.66 17.54 5.29
N THR A 181 -10.37 17.66 5.62
CA THR A 181 -9.28 17.95 4.67
C THR A 181 -8.52 16.71 4.20
N LEU A 182 -8.81 15.54 4.79
CA LEU A 182 -8.06 14.33 4.55
C LEU A 182 -8.24 13.85 3.09
N GLU A 183 -7.14 13.76 2.35
CA GLU A 183 -7.08 13.31 0.95
C GLU A 183 -6.59 11.86 0.84
N LYS A 184 -5.80 11.39 1.81
CA LYS A 184 -5.24 10.03 1.86
C LYS A 184 -5.26 9.48 3.29
N LEU A 185 -5.79 8.27 3.43
CA LEU A 185 -5.81 7.51 4.67
C LEU A 185 -5.24 6.11 4.44
N CYS A 186 -4.21 5.75 5.20
CA CYS A 186 -3.61 4.42 5.19
C CYS A 186 -3.63 3.81 6.60
N LEU A 187 -4.26 2.65 6.74
CA LEU A 187 -4.40 1.90 7.99
C LEU A 187 -3.69 0.55 7.83
N TYR A 188 -2.55 0.37 8.48
CA TYR A 188 -1.71 -0.81 8.35
C TYR A 188 -1.63 -1.59 9.67
N ARG A 189 -2.19 -2.79 9.69
CA ARG A 189 -2.21 -3.70 10.84
C ARG A 189 -2.78 -3.04 12.10
N CYS A 190 -3.76 -2.16 11.92
CA CYS A 190 -4.52 -1.55 13.00
C CYS A 190 -5.58 -2.53 13.53
N ASN A 191 -5.78 -2.54 14.84
CA ASN A 191 -6.74 -3.41 15.51
C ASN A 191 -7.92 -2.58 16.02
N TRP A 192 -9.12 -2.94 15.59
CA TRP A 192 -10.39 -2.42 16.09
C TRP A 192 -11.42 -3.55 16.27
N THR A 193 -10.96 -4.80 16.47
CA THR A 193 -11.86 -5.97 16.55
C THR A 193 -12.79 -5.94 17.76
N HIS A 194 -12.51 -5.08 18.75
CA HIS A 194 -13.38 -4.85 19.90
C HIS A 194 -14.54 -3.88 19.61
N LEU A 195 -14.51 -3.17 18.48
CA LEU A 195 -15.52 -2.17 18.11
C LEU A 195 -16.68 -2.83 17.36
N GLN A 196 -17.90 -2.29 17.55
CA GLN A 196 -19.05 -2.75 16.77
C GLN A 196 -19.06 -2.09 15.38
N ALA A 197 -18.67 -0.82 15.32
CA ALA A 197 -18.59 -0.06 14.10
C ALA A 197 -17.34 0.82 14.02
N VAL A 198 -16.76 0.91 12.82
CA VAL A 198 -15.74 1.88 12.43
C VAL A 198 -16.29 2.68 11.26
N SER A 199 -16.35 4.01 11.39
CA SER A 199 -16.83 4.91 10.34
C SER A 199 -15.66 5.69 9.76
N ILE A 200 -15.45 5.56 8.45
CA ILE A 200 -14.50 6.35 7.67
C ILE A 200 -15.34 7.31 6.82
N SER A 201 -15.39 8.58 7.22
CA SER A 201 -16.32 9.57 6.66
C SER A 201 -15.58 10.87 6.35
N ALA A 202 -14.73 10.84 5.32
CA ALA A 202 -13.88 11.96 4.93
C ALA A 202 -14.25 12.43 3.51
N PRO A 203 -14.87 13.62 3.35
CA PRO A 203 -15.49 14.03 2.09
C PRO A 203 -14.49 14.28 0.95
N LYS A 204 -13.25 14.66 1.27
CA LYS A 204 -12.17 14.90 0.31
C LYS A 204 -11.26 13.69 0.10
N LEU A 205 -11.56 12.54 0.71
CA LEU A 205 -10.70 11.37 0.66
C LEU A 205 -10.62 10.81 -0.76
N GLN A 206 -9.41 10.79 -1.32
CA GLN A 206 -9.12 10.30 -2.67
C GLN A 206 -8.46 8.92 -2.65
N LYS A 207 -7.71 8.60 -1.59
CA LYS A 207 -7.00 7.32 -1.46
C LYS A 207 -7.26 6.69 -0.10
N LEU A 208 -7.74 5.45 -0.08
CA LEU A 208 -7.94 4.68 1.13
C LEU A 208 -7.19 3.35 1.01
N SER A 209 -6.37 3.02 2.01
CA SER A 209 -5.71 1.72 2.11
C SER A 209 -5.95 1.11 3.48
N ILE A 210 -6.47 -0.11 3.52
CA ILE A 210 -6.74 -0.87 4.74
C ILE A 210 -6.02 -2.21 4.61
N HIS A 211 -4.91 -2.39 5.34
CA HIS A 211 -4.26 -3.69 5.44
C HIS A 211 -4.44 -4.24 6.84
N GLU A 212 -5.15 -5.35 6.99
CA GLU A 212 -5.34 -6.02 8.27
C GLU A 212 -4.05 -6.75 8.71
N GLY A 213 -3.90 -6.89 10.03
CA GLY A 213 -2.85 -7.71 10.61
C GLY A 213 -3.17 -9.20 10.58
N GLU A 214 -2.14 -10.03 10.72
CA GLU A 214 -2.29 -11.47 10.98
C GLU A 214 -2.69 -11.68 12.45
N TYR A 215 -3.93 -11.36 12.80
CA TYR A 215 -4.44 -11.66 14.13
C TYR A 215 -4.65 -13.18 14.26
N HIS A 216 -4.09 -13.76 15.33
CA HIS A 216 -4.20 -15.18 15.67
C HIS A 216 -5.39 -15.49 16.60
N GLU A 217 -6.04 -14.47 17.14
CA GLU A 217 -7.08 -14.65 18.14
C GLU A 217 -8.44 -14.86 17.45
N ARG A 218 -9.08 -15.98 17.80
CA ARG A 218 -10.44 -16.36 17.38
C ARG A 218 -11.45 -15.39 18.01
N TYR A 219 -11.56 -14.19 17.47
CA TYR A 219 -12.65 -13.30 17.84
C TYR A 219 -13.92 -13.75 17.13
N ASP A 220 -14.85 -14.28 17.91
CA ASP A 220 -16.21 -14.63 17.48
C ASP A 220 -17.04 -13.37 17.14
N ARG A 221 -16.56 -12.19 17.53
CA ARG A 221 -17.23 -10.90 17.32
C ARG A 221 -16.76 -10.23 16.04
N ARG A 222 -17.73 -9.79 15.24
CA ARG A 222 -17.53 -9.21 13.91
C ARG A 222 -18.00 -7.77 13.93
N GLY A 223 -17.10 -6.83 13.66
CA GLY A 223 -17.44 -5.42 13.51
C GLY A 223 -17.95 -5.12 12.12
N ARG A 224 -18.36 -3.86 11.91
CA ARG A 224 -18.66 -3.29 10.61
C ARG A 224 -17.78 -2.08 10.34
N VAL A 225 -17.16 -2.03 9.17
CA VAL A 225 -16.46 -0.84 8.68
C VAL A 225 -17.35 -0.18 7.63
N VAL A 226 -17.76 1.05 7.89
CA VAL A 226 -18.57 1.87 6.97
C VAL A 226 -17.66 2.90 6.33
N ILE A 227 -17.61 2.91 5.00
CA ILE A 227 -16.76 3.81 4.20
C ILE A 227 -17.68 4.76 3.42
N ASP A 228 -17.68 6.02 3.83
CA ASP A 228 -18.35 7.12 3.15
C ASP A 228 -17.31 8.11 2.62
N ALA A 229 -16.90 7.91 1.37
CA ALA A 229 -15.83 8.67 0.71
C ALA A 229 -16.23 8.97 -0.74
N PRO A 230 -17.05 10.00 -1.00
CA PRO A 230 -17.61 10.27 -2.32
C PRO A 230 -16.56 10.63 -3.38
N CYS A 231 -15.43 11.22 -2.96
CA CYS A 231 -14.31 11.62 -3.84
C CYS A 231 -13.24 10.53 -4.03
N LEU A 232 -13.50 9.29 -3.60
CA LEU A 232 -12.51 8.22 -3.62
C LEU A 232 -12.12 7.85 -5.06
N LYS A 233 -10.81 7.82 -5.33
CA LYS A 233 -10.22 7.47 -6.64
C LYS A 233 -9.49 6.14 -6.61
N SER A 234 -8.91 5.78 -5.46
CA SER A 234 -8.14 4.56 -5.26
C SER A 234 -8.50 3.91 -3.93
N PHE A 235 -8.82 2.62 -3.97
CA PHE A 235 -9.11 1.80 -2.81
C PHE A 235 -8.14 0.61 -2.77
N SER A 236 -7.55 0.33 -1.60
CA SER A 236 -6.71 -0.84 -1.39
C SER A 236 -7.14 -1.56 -0.13
N TYR A 237 -7.37 -2.86 -0.24
CA TYR A 237 -7.69 -3.75 0.85
C TYR A 237 -6.75 -4.96 0.83
N ARG A 238 -6.16 -5.30 1.98
CA ARG A 238 -5.40 -6.55 2.12
C ARG A 238 -5.65 -7.16 3.50
N GLY A 239 -6.17 -8.37 3.59
CA GLY A 239 -6.49 -8.91 4.92
C GLY A 239 -7.21 -10.25 4.92
N LYS A 240 -7.66 -10.66 6.11
CA LYS A 240 -8.46 -11.88 6.31
C LYS A 240 -9.96 -11.63 6.09
N PHE A 241 -10.36 -10.36 5.99
CA PHE A 241 -11.74 -9.91 5.76
C PHE A 241 -12.68 -10.37 6.86
N ILE A 242 -12.24 -10.10 8.10
CA ILE A 242 -12.93 -10.49 9.33
C ILE A 242 -14.19 -9.64 9.53
N ASP A 243 -14.07 -8.34 9.30
CA ASP A 243 -15.15 -7.37 9.48
C ASP A 243 -16.05 -7.24 8.25
N LYS A 244 -17.27 -6.72 8.45
CA LYS A 244 -18.19 -6.38 7.36
C LYS A 244 -17.82 -5.02 6.78
N TYR A 245 -17.36 -4.97 5.53
CA TYR A 245 -17.10 -3.71 4.84
C TYR A 245 -18.32 -3.27 4.04
N VAL A 246 -18.82 -2.07 4.35
CA VAL A 246 -19.92 -1.42 3.62
C VAL A 246 -19.37 -0.12 3.06
N MET A 247 -19.40 0.02 1.75
CA MET A 247 -18.87 1.19 1.06
C MET A 247 -19.98 1.87 0.28
N SER A 248 -20.12 3.19 0.47
CA SER A 248 -20.97 4.04 -0.35
C SER A 248 -20.47 4.09 -1.79
N ASP A 249 -21.37 4.38 -2.74
CA ASP A 249 -20.98 4.53 -4.14
C ASP A 249 -20.04 5.73 -4.33
N SER A 250 -18.85 5.47 -4.85
CA SER A 250 -17.85 6.49 -5.19
C SER A 250 -17.71 6.57 -6.72
N PRO A 251 -18.41 7.48 -7.42
CA PRO A 251 -18.42 7.52 -8.89
C PRO A 251 -17.05 7.84 -9.50
N GLY A 252 -16.16 8.48 -8.74
CA GLY A 252 -14.80 8.79 -9.14
C GLY A 252 -13.79 7.66 -8.97
N LEU A 253 -14.20 6.47 -8.50
CA LEU A 253 -13.30 5.36 -8.21
C LEU A 253 -12.71 4.80 -9.51
N VAL A 254 -11.38 4.87 -9.65
CA VAL A 254 -10.67 4.40 -10.85
C VAL A 254 -10.05 3.03 -10.60
N GLU A 255 -9.37 2.87 -9.47
CA GLU A 255 -8.56 1.70 -9.15
C GLU A 255 -8.97 1.09 -7.81
N ALA A 256 -9.08 -0.24 -7.78
CA ALA A 256 -9.24 -1.00 -6.55
C ALA A 256 -8.25 -2.17 -6.51
N ASP A 257 -7.53 -2.36 -5.41
CA ASP A 257 -6.69 -3.54 -5.15
C ASP A 257 -7.25 -4.27 -3.94
N VAL A 258 -7.77 -5.49 -4.12
CA VAL A 258 -8.43 -6.27 -3.06
C VAL A 258 -7.75 -7.63 -2.96
N ARG A 259 -7.02 -7.85 -1.86
CA ARG A 259 -6.25 -9.08 -1.63
C ARG A 259 -6.65 -9.79 -0.35
N PHE A 260 -7.22 -10.98 -0.48
CA PHE A 260 -7.60 -11.84 0.63
C PHE A 260 -6.44 -12.78 0.98
N LEU A 261 -6.05 -12.85 2.26
CA LEU A 261 -4.90 -13.65 2.69
C LEU A 261 -5.27 -15.12 2.98
N ASP A 262 -6.30 -15.35 3.80
CA ASP A 262 -6.75 -16.67 4.27
C ASP A 262 -8.27 -16.69 4.52
N PHE A 263 -9.05 -16.11 3.59
CA PHE A 263 -10.50 -16.04 3.76
C PHE A 263 -11.11 -17.46 3.74
N TRP A 264 -11.93 -17.80 4.73
CA TRP A 264 -12.76 -19.01 4.68
C TRP A 264 -14.21 -18.56 4.51
N PRO A 265 -14.87 -18.85 3.38
CA PRO A 265 -16.28 -18.57 3.16
C PRO A 265 -17.11 -19.54 4.01
N ASP A 266 -17.19 -19.27 5.31
CA ASP A 266 -18.26 -19.83 6.14
C ASP A 266 -19.60 -19.17 5.76
N GLU A 267 -20.74 -19.61 6.32
CA GLU A 267 -22.16 -19.21 6.05
C GLU A 267 -22.48 -17.69 6.23
N ARG A 268 -21.49 -16.82 6.15
CA ARG A 268 -21.44 -15.37 6.43
C ARG A 268 -21.59 -14.55 5.14
N ASN A 269 -22.45 -15.07 4.28
CA ASN A 269 -22.54 -14.97 2.82
C ASN A 269 -22.81 -13.58 2.17
N GLY A 270 -22.81 -12.49 2.94
CA GLY A 270 -23.18 -11.15 2.44
C GLY A 270 -22.05 -10.12 2.41
N ASN A 271 -20.96 -10.34 3.14
CA ASN A 271 -19.98 -9.27 3.40
C ASN A 271 -19.20 -8.86 2.16
N MET A 272 -18.80 -9.83 1.34
CA MET A 272 -18.07 -9.57 0.10
C MET A 272 -18.95 -8.80 -0.89
N CYS A 273 -20.23 -9.17 -1.01
CA CYS A 273 -21.20 -8.42 -1.82
C CYS A 273 -21.24 -6.93 -1.46
N LEU A 274 -21.21 -6.62 -0.16
CA LEU A 274 -21.33 -5.26 0.34
C LEU A 274 -20.13 -4.40 -0.05
N LEU A 275 -18.91 -4.95 0.05
CA LEU A 275 -17.72 -4.26 -0.43
C LEU A 275 -17.79 -4.05 -1.94
N PHE A 276 -17.97 -5.11 -2.73
CA PHE A 276 -17.93 -5.01 -4.19
C PHE A 276 -19.12 -4.23 -4.78
N ARG A 277 -20.22 -4.05 -4.04
CA ARG A 277 -21.29 -3.11 -4.42
C ARG A 277 -20.77 -1.68 -4.48
N GLY A 278 -19.98 -1.23 -3.49
CA GLY A 278 -19.35 0.09 -3.52
C GLY A 278 -18.23 0.23 -4.57
N LEU A 279 -17.71 -0.88 -5.10
CA LEU A 279 -16.67 -0.90 -6.12
C LEU A 279 -17.21 -0.92 -7.56
N ARG A 280 -18.52 -0.76 -7.80
CA ARG A 280 -19.13 -0.84 -9.14
C ARG A 280 -18.62 0.18 -10.15
N ALA A 281 -18.09 1.31 -9.69
CA ALA A 281 -17.55 2.37 -10.56
C ALA A 281 -16.12 2.09 -11.04
N VAL A 282 -15.43 1.09 -10.49
CA VAL A 282 -14.01 0.83 -10.74
C VAL A 282 -13.71 0.55 -12.21
N LYS A 283 -12.60 1.09 -12.72
CA LYS A 283 -12.10 0.83 -14.08
C LYS A 283 -11.03 -0.27 -14.09
N SER A 284 -10.19 -0.32 -13.06
CA SER A 284 -9.14 -1.32 -12.90
C SER A 284 -9.24 -2.00 -11.54
N LEU A 285 -9.44 -3.32 -11.52
CA LEU A 285 -9.51 -4.12 -10.32
C LEU A 285 -8.32 -5.09 -10.25
N THR A 286 -7.54 -5.02 -9.18
CA THR A 286 -6.65 -6.10 -8.77
C THR A 286 -7.38 -6.96 -7.74
N LEU A 287 -7.39 -8.28 -7.95
CA LEU A 287 -8.06 -9.24 -7.09
C LEU A 287 -7.11 -10.40 -6.76
N ASP A 288 -6.94 -10.69 -5.47
CA ASP A 288 -6.30 -11.92 -4.98
C ASP A 288 -7.28 -12.62 -4.03
N ALA A 289 -7.67 -13.85 -4.36
CA ALA A 289 -8.80 -14.55 -3.74
C ALA A 289 -8.51 -16.05 -3.56
N PRO A 290 -7.61 -16.45 -2.65
CA PRO A 290 -7.14 -17.83 -2.50
C PRO A 290 -8.23 -18.84 -2.13
N PHE A 291 -9.29 -18.38 -1.46
CA PHE A 291 -10.44 -19.19 -1.04
C PHE A 291 -11.26 -19.77 -2.18
N LEU A 292 -11.08 -19.21 -3.37
CA LEU A 292 -11.68 -19.68 -4.61
C LEU A 292 -11.07 -21.02 -5.07
N SER A 293 -10.01 -21.51 -4.44
CA SER A 293 -9.45 -22.84 -4.77
C SER A 293 -10.33 -24.04 -4.37
N ASP A 294 -11.40 -23.80 -3.61
CA ASP A 294 -12.34 -24.85 -3.18
C ASP A 294 -13.64 -24.79 -4.02
N PRO A 295 -13.99 -25.88 -4.76
CA PRO A 295 -15.20 -25.95 -5.58
C PRO A 295 -16.49 -25.65 -4.81
N ALA A 296 -16.54 -25.89 -3.49
CA ALA A 296 -17.70 -25.58 -2.67
C ALA A 296 -18.04 -24.07 -2.67
N HIS A 297 -17.07 -23.22 -2.96
CA HIS A 297 -17.23 -21.77 -2.97
C HIS A 297 -17.43 -21.17 -4.37
N GLU A 298 -17.37 -21.98 -5.45
CA GLU A 298 -17.61 -21.54 -6.83
C GLU A 298 -19.03 -20.97 -6.99
N ASP A 299 -20.04 -21.76 -6.59
CA ASP A 299 -21.45 -21.38 -6.67
C ASP A 299 -21.75 -20.14 -5.83
N TYR A 300 -21.13 -20.07 -4.65
CA TYR A 300 -21.26 -18.93 -3.77
C TYR A 300 -20.72 -17.66 -4.44
N PHE A 301 -19.48 -17.70 -4.95
CA PHE A 301 -18.89 -16.57 -5.64
C PHE A 301 -19.72 -16.16 -6.85
N HIS A 302 -20.17 -17.12 -7.66
CA HIS A 302 -21.01 -16.85 -8.82
C HIS A 302 -22.33 -16.13 -8.45
N ARG A 303 -22.97 -16.49 -7.33
CA ARG A 303 -24.22 -15.86 -6.87
C ARG A 303 -24.02 -14.50 -6.20
N THR A 304 -22.90 -14.31 -5.51
CA THR A 304 -22.69 -13.17 -4.61
C THR A 304 -21.84 -12.06 -5.21
N PHE A 305 -20.88 -12.40 -6.07
CA PHE A 305 -20.02 -11.41 -6.68
C PHE A 305 -20.80 -10.59 -7.72
N PRO A 306 -20.85 -9.25 -7.58
CA PRO A 306 -21.62 -8.42 -8.51
C PRO A 306 -20.95 -8.37 -9.88
N VAL A 307 -21.75 -8.12 -10.92
CA VAL A 307 -21.22 -7.80 -12.24
C VAL A 307 -20.61 -6.40 -12.18
N LEU A 308 -19.34 -6.29 -12.56
CA LEU A 308 -18.58 -5.04 -12.57
C LEU A 308 -18.47 -4.53 -14.02
N GLY A 309 -19.58 -4.00 -14.53
CA GLY A 309 -19.67 -3.57 -15.94
C GLY A 309 -18.70 -2.45 -16.31
N ASN A 310 -18.32 -1.57 -15.38
CA ASN A 310 -17.41 -0.45 -15.68
C ASN A 310 -15.94 -0.84 -15.73
N ALA A 311 -15.60 -2.04 -15.24
CA ALA A 311 -14.21 -2.48 -15.15
C ALA A 311 -13.70 -2.91 -16.53
N THR A 312 -12.68 -2.19 -17.00
CA THR A 312 -11.99 -2.43 -18.28
C THR A 312 -10.66 -3.16 -18.09
N ALA A 313 -10.13 -3.20 -16.86
CA ALA A 313 -8.91 -3.93 -16.54
C ALA A 313 -9.11 -4.80 -15.30
N LEU A 314 -8.63 -6.04 -15.36
CA LEU A 314 -8.64 -7.01 -14.28
C LEU A 314 -7.23 -7.58 -14.13
N ASN A 315 -6.66 -7.45 -12.95
CA ASN A 315 -5.38 -8.04 -12.57
C ASN A 315 -5.61 -9.10 -11.50
N LEU A 316 -5.23 -10.34 -11.80
CA LEU A 316 -5.32 -11.47 -10.90
C LEU A 316 -3.99 -11.63 -10.17
N GLY A 317 -4.00 -11.47 -8.85
CA GLY A 317 -2.83 -11.66 -7.99
C GLY A 317 -2.37 -13.11 -7.90
N ASP A 318 -1.35 -13.35 -7.08
CA ASP A 318 -0.51 -14.55 -7.13
C ASP A 318 -1.23 -15.86 -6.72
N LYS A 319 -2.40 -15.80 -6.06
CA LYS A 319 -3.10 -16.98 -5.52
C LYS A 319 -4.54 -17.12 -6.04
N ILE A 320 -4.69 -17.43 -7.34
CA ILE A 320 -6.01 -17.71 -7.92
C ILE A 320 -6.06 -19.10 -8.56
N ASP A 321 -7.14 -19.83 -8.29
CA ASP A 321 -7.45 -21.06 -9.00
C ASP A 321 -8.03 -20.75 -10.39
N ILE A 322 -7.28 -21.15 -11.42
CA ILE A 322 -7.60 -21.01 -12.83
C ILE A 322 -8.97 -21.63 -13.17
N LYS A 323 -9.44 -22.63 -12.39
CA LYS A 323 -10.75 -23.27 -12.58
C LYS A 323 -11.91 -22.27 -12.58
N LEU A 324 -11.72 -21.13 -11.94
CA LEU A 324 -12.74 -20.11 -11.77
C LEU A 324 -12.64 -18.93 -12.72
N LEU A 325 -11.65 -18.95 -13.64
CA LEU A 325 -11.58 -17.95 -14.70
C LEU A 325 -12.91 -17.79 -15.47
N PRO A 326 -13.64 -18.87 -15.86
CA PRO A 326 -14.90 -18.68 -16.59
C PRO A 326 -15.94 -17.90 -15.77
N VAL A 327 -16.10 -18.28 -14.50
CA VAL A 327 -17.05 -17.65 -13.58
C VAL A 327 -16.64 -16.21 -13.29
N LEU A 328 -15.36 -15.96 -13.05
CA LEU A 328 -14.83 -14.64 -12.77
C LEU A 328 -14.99 -13.71 -13.96
N LEU A 329 -14.54 -14.12 -15.15
CA LEU A 329 -14.61 -13.33 -16.38
C LEU A 329 -16.06 -13.01 -16.78
N SER A 330 -17.03 -13.89 -16.50
CA SER A 330 -18.45 -13.61 -16.71
C SER A 330 -18.95 -12.35 -15.97
N LYS A 331 -18.25 -11.90 -14.92
CA LYS A 331 -18.58 -10.71 -14.14
C LYS A 331 -18.01 -9.42 -14.72
N PHE A 332 -17.18 -9.48 -15.77
CA PHE A 332 -16.49 -8.34 -16.38
C PHE A 332 -16.83 -8.24 -17.88
N PRO A 333 -18.07 -7.87 -18.25
CA PRO A 333 -18.53 -7.92 -19.64
C PRO A 333 -17.79 -6.97 -20.58
N HIS A 334 -17.17 -5.89 -20.07
CA HIS A 334 -16.46 -4.88 -20.86
C HIS A 334 -14.94 -4.91 -20.64
N LEU A 335 -14.40 -6.05 -20.21
CA LEU A 335 -12.99 -6.22 -19.96
C LEU A 335 -12.15 -6.03 -21.24
N GLN A 336 -11.14 -5.18 -21.18
CA GLN A 336 -10.20 -4.89 -22.28
C GLN A 336 -8.79 -5.39 -22.00
N ILE A 337 -8.37 -5.33 -20.74
CA ILE A 337 -7.05 -5.75 -20.27
C ILE A 337 -7.22 -6.83 -19.22
N PHE A 338 -6.58 -7.96 -19.42
CA PHE A 338 -6.57 -9.06 -18.47
C PHE A 338 -5.14 -9.42 -18.10
N ASP A 339 -4.75 -9.20 -16.86
CA ASP A 339 -3.40 -9.45 -16.34
C ASP A 339 -3.45 -10.59 -15.32
N ILE A 340 -2.61 -11.60 -15.51
CA ILE A 340 -2.53 -12.79 -14.67
C ILE A 340 -1.14 -12.82 -14.04
N ALA A 341 -1.05 -12.38 -12.79
CA ALA A 341 0.14 -12.48 -11.97
C ALA A 341 0.25 -13.84 -11.23
N ALA A 342 -0.84 -14.60 -11.14
CA ALA A 342 -0.79 -15.97 -10.62
C ALA A 342 0.14 -16.89 -11.43
N GLU A 343 0.84 -17.79 -10.73
CA GLU A 343 1.34 -18.99 -11.39
C GLU A 343 0.15 -19.80 -11.90
N LEU A 344 0.21 -20.24 -13.15
CA LEU A 344 -0.76 -21.19 -13.67
C LEU A 344 -0.45 -22.54 -13.01
N ASN A 345 -1.12 -22.86 -11.90
CA ASN A 345 -0.96 -24.14 -11.20
C ASN A 345 -1.04 -25.32 -12.19
N VAL A 346 -0.21 -26.34 -11.97
CA VAL A 346 -0.18 -27.58 -12.77
C VAL A 346 -1.50 -28.33 -12.56
N LEU A 347 -2.49 -28.00 -13.37
CA LEU A 347 -3.76 -28.71 -13.43
C LEU A 347 -3.54 -30.07 -14.09
N GLU A 348 -4.21 -31.12 -13.58
CA GLU A 348 -4.30 -32.39 -14.28
C GLU A 348 -4.97 -32.20 -15.66
N ASP A 349 -4.61 -33.01 -16.66
CA ASP A 349 -5.09 -32.88 -18.04
C ASP A 349 -6.64 -32.88 -18.16
N ARG A 350 -7.34 -33.55 -17.23
CA ARG A 350 -8.81 -33.55 -17.13
C ARG A 350 -9.37 -32.20 -16.69
N GLU A 351 -8.69 -31.53 -15.76
CA GLU A 351 -9.12 -30.24 -15.21
C GLU A 351 -8.89 -29.11 -16.20
N VAL A 352 -7.74 -29.10 -16.89
CA VAL A 352 -7.49 -28.20 -18.02
C VAL A 352 -8.61 -28.33 -19.04
N SER A 353 -8.99 -29.57 -19.41
CA SER A 353 -10.06 -29.81 -20.38
C SER A 353 -11.44 -29.32 -19.92
N ARG A 354 -11.72 -29.34 -18.61
CA ARG A 354 -12.96 -28.76 -18.06
C ARG A 354 -12.98 -27.23 -18.19
N VAL A 355 -11.87 -26.57 -17.84
CA VAL A 355 -11.72 -25.12 -18.00
C VAL A 355 -11.82 -24.73 -19.47
N VAL A 356 -11.12 -25.45 -20.35
CA VAL A 356 -11.22 -25.32 -21.82
C VAL A 356 -12.67 -25.33 -22.28
N ASN A 357 -13.42 -26.37 -21.92
CA ASN A 357 -14.78 -26.55 -22.40
C ASN A 357 -15.72 -25.46 -21.88
N ARG A 358 -15.54 -25.02 -20.63
CA ARG A 358 -16.29 -23.89 -20.07
C ARG A 358 -15.96 -22.60 -20.80
N MET A 359 -14.67 -22.28 -20.98
CA MET A 359 -14.19 -21.07 -21.64
C MET A 359 -14.61 -20.96 -23.11
N ARG A 360 -14.69 -22.09 -23.85
CA ARG A 360 -15.15 -22.11 -25.26
C ARG A 360 -16.55 -21.54 -25.47
N SER A 361 -17.39 -21.54 -24.42
CA SER A 361 -18.74 -20.97 -24.48
C SER A 361 -18.78 -19.46 -24.19
N TYR A 362 -17.67 -18.88 -23.72
CA TYR A 362 -17.58 -17.46 -23.35
C TYR A 362 -16.77 -16.68 -24.39
N GLN A 363 -17.45 -15.84 -25.17
CA GLN A 363 -16.80 -14.80 -25.95
C GLN A 363 -16.60 -13.55 -25.10
N MET A 364 -15.39 -12.99 -25.16
CA MET A 364 -15.01 -11.72 -24.54
C MET A 364 -14.83 -10.66 -25.63
N PRO A 365 -15.92 -10.02 -26.10
CA PRO A 365 -15.92 -9.23 -27.33
C PRO A 365 -15.12 -7.92 -27.26
N HIS A 366 -14.63 -7.55 -26.07
CA HIS A 366 -13.88 -6.32 -25.84
C HIS A 366 -12.43 -6.57 -25.40
N LEU A 367 -12.02 -7.82 -25.22
CA LEU A 367 -10.72 -8.16 -24.66
C LEU A 367 -9.62 -7.97 -25.72
N LYS A 368 -8.73 -7.00 -25.47
CA LYS A 368 -7.68 -6.57 -26.40
C LYS A 368 -6.30 -7.06 -26.00
N LYS A 369 -6.02 -7.10 -24.69
CA LYS A 369 -4.68 -7.41 -24.17
C LYS A 369 -4.73 -8.43 -23.05
N ILE A 370 -3.87 -9.43 -23.13
CA ILE A 370 -3.68 -10.43 -22.07
C ILE A 370 -2.21 -10.43 -21.64
N PHE A 371 -1.97 -10.37 -20.34
CA PHE A 371 -0.64 -10.49 -19.74
C PHE A 371 -0.61 -11.73 -18.86
N VAL A 372 0.39 -12.59 -19.03
CA VAL A 372 0.65 -13.75 -18.17
C VAL A 372 2.05 -13.57 -17.59
N ARG A 373 2.15 -13.24 -16.30
CA ARG A 373 3.40 -12.79 -15.68
C ARG A 373 4.34 -13.93 -15.27
N HIS A 374 3.80 -15.11 -14.99
CA HIS A 374 4.56 -16.28 -14.51
C HIS A 374 4.31 -17.49 -15.40
N PHE A 375 4.56 -17.34 -16.71
CA PHE A 375 4.36 -18.40 -17.69
C PHE A 375 5.48 -19.45 -17.58
N LYS A 376 5.10 -20.71 -17.30
CA LYS A 376 6.01 -21.85 -17.35
C LYS A 376 5.71 -22.63 -18.62
N PRO A 377 6.72 -23.14 -19.34
CA PRO A 377 6.50 -23.84 -20.61
C PRO A 377 6.01 -25.29 -20.45
N THR A 378 5.02 -25.51 -19.58
CA THR A 378 4.42 -26.82 -19.38
C THR A 378 3.33 -27.08 -20.42
N LYS A 379 2.98 -28.36 -20.64
CA LYS A 379 1.84 -28.74 -21.49
C LYS A 379 0.53 -28.07 -21.04
N SER A 380 0.35 -27.87 -19.73
CA SER A 380 -0.86 -27.27 -19.15
C SER A 380 -0.94 -25.76 -19.43
N ASP A 381 0.15 -25.02 -19.16
CA ASP A 381 0.23 -23.57 -19.42
C ASP A 381 0.04 -23.26 -20.90
N LEU A 382 0.64 -24.06 -21.80
CA LEU A 382 0.44 -23.91 -23.25
C LEU A 382 -1.04 -24.09 -23.61
N ARG A 383 -1.70 -25.13 -23.11
CA ARG A 383 -3.13 -25.35 -23.36
C ARG A 383 -3.96 -24.17 -22.86
N ILE A 384 -3.62 -23.58 -21.71
CA ILE A 384 -4.32 -22.39 -21.18
C ILE A 384 -4.07 -21.17 -22.06
N ALA A 385 -2.81 -20.89 -22.44
CA ALA A 385 -2.48 -19.80 -23.34
C ALA A 385 -3.21 -19.90 -24.69
N ILE A 386 -3.33 -21.11 -25.25
CA ILE A 386 -4.09 -21.38 -26.47
C ILE A 386 -5.57 -21.02 -26.30
N LEU A 387 -6.16 -21.31 -25.13
CA LEU A 387 -7.55 -20.93 -24.87
C LEU A 387 -7.69 -19.42 -24.78
N LEU A 388 -6.76 -18.76 -24.08
CA LEU A 388 -6.76 -17.30 -23.94
C LEU A 388 -6.58 -16.60 -25.28
N LEU A 389 -5.97 -17.24 -26.28
CA LEU A 389 -5.97 -16.74 -27.66
C LEU A 389 -7.34 -16.83 -28.35
N GLY A 390 -8.13 -17.84 -28.00
CA GLY A 390 -9.43 -18.12 -28.63
C GLY A 390 -10.65 -17.53 -27.91
N VAL A 391 -10.48 -16.77 -26.82
CA VAL A 391 -11.61 -16.16 -26.09
C VAL A 391 -12.13 -14.86 -26.70
N SER A 392 -11.36 -14.24 -27.60
CA SER A 392 -11.69 -12.93 -28.18
C SER A 392 -11.22 -12.81 -29.62
N ASP A 393 -12.15 -12.45 -30.50
CA ASP A 393 -11.86 -12.19 -31.92
C ASP A 393 -11.15 -10.85 -32.15
N VAL A 394 -11.18 -9.95 -31.15
CA VAL A 394 -10.57 -8.61 -31.19
C VAL A 394 -9.26 -8.52 -30.42
N LEU A 395 -8.68 -9.66 -30.04
CA LEU A 395 -7.43 -9.71 -29.29
C LEU A 395 -6.27 -9.13 -30.11
N GLU A 396 -5.64 -8.07 -29.60
CA GLU A 396 -4.55 -7.35 -30.25
C GLU A 396 -3.19 -7.90 -29.80
N GLU A 397 -3.06 -8.27 -28.52
CA GLU A 397 -1.78 -8.58 -27.89
C GLU A 397 -1.92 -9.62 -26.77
N ILE A 398 -1.04 -10.62 -26.76
CA ILE A 398 -0.79 -11.49 -25.60
C ILE A 398 0.70 -11.44 -25.23
N VAL A 399 0.99 -11.14 -23.97
CA VAL A 399 2.36 -11.03 -23.45
C VAL A 399 2.58 -12.13 -22.41
N LEU A 400 3.47 -13.05 -22.72
CA LEU A 400 3.89 -14.14 -21.85
C LEU A 400 5.26 -13.78 -21.26
N HIS A 401 5.30 -13.54 -19.96
CA HIS A 401 6.55 -13.36 -19.22
C HIS A 401 7.00 -14.69 -18.67
N TYR A 402 8.23 -15.07 -19.02
CA TYR A 402 8.81 -16.34 -18.64
C TYR A 402 9.17 -16.35 -17.14
N ALA A 403 8.67 -17.33 -16.40
CA ALA A 403 9.06 -17.53 -15.01
C ALA A 403 10.44 -18.22 -14.97
N GLU A 404 11.51 -17.53 -14.52
CA GLU A 404 12.88 -18.06 -14.48
C GLU A 404 12.97 -19.49 -13.88
N PRO A 405 13.49 -20.49 -14.61
CA PRO A 405 14.16 -21.64 -14.03
C PRO A 405 15.66 -21.37 -13.91
N HIS A 406 16.32 -22.05 -12.96
CA HIS A 406 17.76 -22.00 -12.74
C HIS A 406 18.59 -22.12 -14.04
N ARG A 407 19.13 -20.99 -14.48
CA ARG A 407 20.20 -20.65 -15.46
C ARG A 407 20.68 -21.55 -16.62
N ASN A 408 20.34 -22.84 -16.81
CA ASN A 408 21.09 -23.69 -17.77
C ASN A 408 20.31 -24.44 -18.88
N GLU A 409 19.00 -24.24 -19.09
CA GLU A 409 18.25 -24.93 -20.18
C GLU A 409 17.52 -23.99 -21.19
N LEU A 410 17.85 -22.69 -21.17
CA LEU A 410 16.92 -21.61 -21.55
C LEU A 410 16.70 -21.33 -23.05
N SER A 411 17.63 -21.62 -23.96
CA SER A 411 17.54 -21.08 -25.33
C SER A 411 16.87 -21.99 -26.37
N VAL A 412 16.91 -23.32 -26.18
CA VAL A 412 16.40 -24.27 -27.19
C VAL A 412 14.90 -24.53 -27.00
N ARG A 413 14.47 -24.84 -25.77
CA ARG A 413 13.06 -25.13 -25.48
C ARG A 413 12.15 -23.92 -25.74
N ALA A 414 12.57 -22.70 -25.38
CA ALA A 414 11.77 -21.49 -25.59
C ALA A 414 11.48 -21.22 -27.08
N ASN A 415 12.44 -21.51 -27.97
CA ASN A 415 12.27 -21.37 -29.42
C ASN A 415 11.34 -22.44 -30.00
N ASP A 416 11.46 -23.70 -29.54
CA ASP A 416 10.56 -24.79 -29.96
C ASP A 416 9.09 -24.55 -29.51
N LEU A 417 8.90 -23.91 -28.36
CA LEU A 417 7.59 -23.52 -27.84
C LEU A 417 6.98 -22.33 -28.57
N LEU A 418 7.81 -21.34 -28.94
CA LEU A 418 7.41 -20.24 -29.81
C LEU A 418 6.95 -20.78 -31.17
N LEU A 419 7.68 -21.75 -31.73
CA LEU A 419 7.27 -22.44 -32.96
C LEU A 419 5.91 -23.15 -32.77
N HIS A 420 5.72 -23.90 -31.69
CA HIS A 420 4.44 -24.55 -31.39
C HIS A 420 3.28 -23.55 -31.19
N LEU A 421 3.52 -22.40 -30.54
CA LEU A 421 2.51 -21.35 -30.37
C LEU A 421 2.23 -20.60 -31.69
N MET A 422 3.23 -20.49 -32.58
CA MET A 422 3.11 -19.86 -33.90
C MET A 422 2.45 -20.77 -34.96
N GLU A 423 2.43 -22.08 -34.75
CA GLU A 423 1.84 -23.13 -35.60
C GLU A 423 0.36 -23.42 -35.34
N LEU A 424 -0.23 -22.86 -34.28
CA LEU A 424 -1.65 -23.06 -33.95
C LEU A 424 -2.58 -22.49 -35.02
N PRO A 425 -3.77 -23.10 -35.21
CA PRO A 425 -4.73 -22.67 -36.22
C PRO A 425 -5.15 -21.22 -35.93
N ARG A 426 -4.65 -20.32 -36.79
CA ARG A 426 -4.86 -18.87 -36.70
C ARG A 426 -6.26 -18.53 -37.17
N ASP A 427 -7.13 -18.22 -36.23
CA ASP A 427 -8.23 -17.28 -36.45
C ASP A 427 -8.31 -16.47 -35.14
N PRO A 428 -7.62 -15.31 -35.04
CA PRO A 428 -7.79 -14.17 -35.93
C PRO A 428 -6.46 -13.60 -36.49
N LYS A 429 -6.50 -12.99 -37.67
CA LYS A 429 -5.34 -12.50 -38.46
C LYS A 429 -4.51 -11.35 -37.83
N HIS A 430 -4.70 -10.98 -36.55
CA HIS A 430 -4.20 -9.70 -36.00
C HIS A 430 -3.58 -9.71 -34.59
N CYS A 431 -3.60 -10.82 -33.84
CA CYS A 431 -3.04 -10.86 -32.47
C CYS A 431 -1.51 -11.04 -32.47
N LYS A 432 -0.79 -10.18 -31.73
CA LYS A 432 0.67 -10.30 -31.52
C LYS A 432 0.96 -11.10 -30.25
N VAL A 433 1.79 -12.14 -30.37
CA VAL A 433 2.28 -12.93 -29.23
C VAL A 433 3.70 -12.46 -28.90
N HIS A 434 3.89 -11.93 -27.69
CA HIS A 434 5.19 -11.52 -27.16
C HIS A 434 5.62 -12.50 -26.07
N LEU A 435 6.81 -13.09 -26.23
CA LEU A 435 7.48 -13.83 -25.16
C LEU A 435 8.60 -12.96 -24.60
N ILE A 436 8.50 -12.59 -23.32
CA ILE A 436 9.52 -11.82 -22.60
C ILE A 436 10.27 -12.79 -21.71
N LEU A 437 11.58 -12.92 -21.95
CA LEU A 437 12.49 -13.81 -21.21
C LEU A 437 12.96 -13.20 -19.90
#